data_AF-A0A6N7EFN0-F1
#
_entry.id   AF-A0A6N7EFN0-F1
#
_cell.length_a   1.000
_cell.length_b   1.000
_cell.length_c   1.000
_cell.angle_alpha   90.00
_cell.angle_beta   90.00
_cell.angle_gamma   90.00
#
_symmetry.space_group_name_H-M   'P 1'
#
loop_
_entity.id
_entity.type
_entity.pdbx_description
1 polymer ?
#
loop_
_entity_poly.entity_id
_entity_poly.type
_entity_poly.pdbx_seq_one_letter_code
_entity_poly.pdbx_strand_id
1 'polypeptide(L)'
;MAAVADLEVKGRAPKTGYDRDLFAYREYDQDRNGCDIRNDILRRDLADLVTGVGTNGCVVETGTLDDPYSGTPIAFTRGSSTSGQVQIDHVVALSDAWQKGAQSWDVTTMREFGNDPLNLLAADGPLNAQKGDGDAATWLPPNKVFRCGYVARQVAVKREYDLWLTEAERDAMVRVLGDCPAQELPSRETAPLMPELAAPSPAAPAPAVEAPAPAADAAGAQDPRFDSCKDAKAAGYGPYVSGVDPEYGWYRDGDSDGTVCEG
;
A
#
# COMPACT_ATOMS: atom_id res chain seq x y z
N MET A 1 12.71 27.54 -6.63
CA MET A 1 13.92 28.07 -5.95
C MET A 1 13.60 28.93 -4.73
N ALA A 2 12.67 29.89 -4.81
CA ALA A 2 12.35 30.79 -3.68
C ALA A 2 12.13 30.06 -2.34
N ALA A 3 11.35 28.98 -2.35
CA ALA A 3 11.05 28.25 -1.11
C ALA A 3 12.24 27.57 -0.43
N VAL A 4 13.33 27.24 -1.15
CA VAL A 4 14.56 26.73 -0.52
C VAL A 4 15.30 27.86 0.21
N ALA A 5 15.24 29.08 -0.32
CA ALA A 5 15.90 30.24 0.26
C ALA A 5 15.24 30.73 1.56
N ASP A 6 13.97 30.36 1.78
CA ASP A 6 13.22 30.69 3.00
C ASP A 6 13.57 29.76 4.17
N LEU A 7 14.23 28.62 3.92
CA LEU A 7 14.64 27.69 4.95
C LEU A 7 15.95 28.16 5.61
N GLU A 8 15.95 28.19 6.94
CA GLU A 8 17.14 28.53 7.71
C GLU A 8 18.29 27.55 7.41
N VAL A 9 19.54 28.06 7.41
CA VAL A 9 20.73 27.22 7.22
C VAL A 9 21.64 27.26 8.44
N LYS A 10 21.92 26.07 8.98
CA LYS A 10 22.75 25.83 10.17
C LYS A 10 23.54 24.52 10.03
N GLY A 11 24.49 24.30 10.93
CA GLY A 11 25.13 22.99 11.10
C GLY A 11 24.15 21.93 11.65
N ARG A 12 24.55 20.65 11.61
CA ARG A 12 23.82 19.58 12.29
C ARG A 12 23.98 19.71 13.80
N ALA A 13 22.88 19.62 14.55
CA ALA A 13 22.90 19.43 15.99
C ALA A 13 23.35 17.99 16.34
N PRO A 14 23.80 17.73 17.58
CA PRO A 14 24.14 16.38 18.02
C PRO A 14 22.96 15.41 17.93
N LYS A 15 23.24 14.11 17.72
CA LYS A 15 22.24 13.02 17.78
C LYS A 15 21.97 12.52 19.21
N THR A 16 22.57 13.16 20.22
CA THR A 16 22.38 12.80 21.64
C THR A 16 20.90 12.82 22.00
N GLY A 17 20.43 11.77 22.68
CA GLY A 17 19.04 11.64 23.11
C GLY A 17 18.05 11.24 22.01
N TYR A 18 18.52 11.04 20.76
CA TYR A 18 17.67 10.56 19.70
C TYR A 18 17.20 9.13 19.98
N ASP A 19 15.88 8.96 19.94
CA ASP A 19 15.21 7.66 19.87
C ASP A 19 14.11 7.76 18.81
N ARG A 20 14.08 6.78 17.91
CA ARG A 20 13.12 6.74 16.80
C ARG A 20 11.68 6.58 17.32
N ASP A 21 11.51 5.90 18.46
CA ASP A 21 10.19 5.59 19.00
C ASP A 21 9.48 6.84 19.56
N LEU A 22 10.20 7.93 19.81
CA LEU A 22 9.64 9.24 20.18
C LEU A 22 8.66 9.81 19.14
N PHE A 23 8.78 9.38 17.87
CA PHE A 23 7.92 9.81 16.77
C PHE A 23 6.62 9.00 16.66
N ALA A 24 6.44 7.95 17.48
CA ALA A 24 5.22 7.14 17.55
C ALA A 24 4.63 6.70 16.19
N TYR A 25 5.50 6.45 15.20
CA TYR A 25 5.14 6.23 13.78
C TYR A 25 4.48 4.87 13.48
N ARG A 26 4.20 4.05 14.50
CA ARG A 26 3.63 2.70 14.37
C ARG A 26 2.31 2.50 15.11
N GLU A 27 1.90 3.48 15.90
CA GLU A 27 0.82 3.32 16.89
C GLU A 27 -0.28 4.37 16.72
N TYR A 28 -0.16 5.26 15.73
CA TYR A 28 -1.05 6.40 15.59
C TYR A 28 -1.85 6.35 14.28
N ASP A 29 -3.17 6.32 14.45
CA ASP A 29 -4.17 6.53 13.42
C ASP A 29 -4.48 8.04 13.38
N GLN A 30 -3.82 8.77 12.46
CA GLN A 30 -3.83 10.24 12.44
C GLN A 30 -5.17 10.81 11.95
N ASP A 31 -5.78 10.19 10.96
CA ASP A 31 -7.07 10.61 10.40
C ASP A 31 -8.28 9.93 11.06
N ARG A 32 -8.03 9.01 12.01
CA ARG A 32 -9.02 8.27 12.81
C ARG A 32 -9.90 7.38 11.95
N ASN A 33 -9.36 6.86 10.85
CA ASN A 33 -10.08 6.00 9.93
C ASN A 33 -10.08 4.52 10.35
N GLY A 34 -9.34 4.16 11.41
CA GLY A 34 -9.20 2.81 11.95
C GLY A 34 -8.01 2.01 11.39
N CYS A 35 -7.22 2.60 10.50
CA CYS A 35 -6.06 1.99 9.87
C CYS A 35 -4.76 2.51 10.51
N ASP A 36 -3.70 1.70 10.44
CA ASP A 36 -2.36 2.22 10.72
C ASP A 36 -1.86 3.04 9.54
N ILE A 37 -0.99 4.01 9.83
CA ILE A 37 -0.44 4.91 8.80
C ILE A 37 0.27 4.15 7.67
N ARG A 38 0.85 2.97 7.95
CA ARG A 38 1.50 2.17 6.91
C ARG A 38 0.46 1.75 5.87
N ASN A 39 -0.66 1.22 6.30
CA ASN A 39 -1.72 0.80 5.40
C ASN A 39 -2.34 1.99 4.67
N ASP A 40 -2.48 3.15 5.32
CA ASP A 40 -2.95 4.36 4.62
C ASP A 40 -2.01 4.75 3.47
N ILE A 41 -0.70 4.76 3.70
CA ILE A 41 0.28 5.09 2.67
C ILE A 41 0.32 4.01 1.59
N LEU A 42 0.22 2.72 1.94
CA LEU A 42 0.11 1.64 0.95
C LEU A 42 -1.15 1.80 0.10
N ARG A 43 -2.28 2.20 0.68
CA ARG A 43 -3.54 2.43 -0.06
C ARG A 43 -3.43 3.64 -0.99
N ARG A 44 -2.73 4.69 -0.56
CA ARG A 44 -2.48 5.89 -1.37
C ARG A 44 -1.56 5.59 -2.55
N ASP A 45 -0.50 4.81 -2.33
CA ASP A 45 0.62 4.68 -3.27
C ASP A 45 0.58 3.41 -4.14
N LEU A 46 -0.20 2.39 -3.78
CA LEU A 46 -0.34 1.18 -4.59
C LEU A 46 -1.52 1.25 -5.56
N ALA A 47 -1.28 0.77 -6.78
CA ALA A 47 -2.32 0.43 -7.74
C ALA A 47 -2.79 -1.03 -7.56
N ASP A 48 -3.95 -1.36 -8.14
CA ASP A 48 -4.49 -2.74 -8.22
C ASP A 48 -4.50 -3.48 -6.87
N LEU A 49 -4.82 -2.76 -5.80
CA LEU A 49 -4.70 -3.28 -4.45
C LEU A 49 -5.83 -4.26 -4.09
N VAL A 50 -5.49 -5.22 -3.24
CA VAL A 50 -6.45 -6.11 -2.57
C VAL A 50 -6.32 -5.89 -1.07
N THR A 51 -7.45 -5.72 -0.40
CA THR A 51 -7.50 -5.56 1.06
C THR A 51 -8.02 -6.81 1.76
N GLY A 52 -7.56 -7.04 2.98
CA GLY A 52 -7.98 -8.15 3.83
C GLY A 52 -9.48 -8.10 4.16
N VAL A 53 -10.13 -9.26 4.07
CA VAL A 53 -11.55 -9.42 4.44
C VAL A 53 -11.75 -9.12 5.92
N GLY A 54 -12.79 -8.38 6.26
CA GLY A 54 -13.11 -8.03 7.65
C GLY A 54 -12.21 -6.97 8.27
N THR A 55 -11.35 -6.30 7.48
CA THR A 55 -10.45 -5.25 7.96
C THR A 55 -10.97 -3.83 7.69
N ASN A 56 -12.22 -3.70 7.24
CA ASN A 56 -12.82 -2.43 6.78
C ASN A 56 -11.99 -1.74 5.69
N GLY A 57 -11.25 -2.52 4.89
CA GLY A 57 -10.37 -2.00 3.85
C GLY A 57 -9.00 -1.53 4.35
N CYS A 58 -8.69 -1.63 5.65
CA CYS A 58 -7.40 -1.16 6.15
C CYS A 58 -6.24 -2.03 5.67
N VAL A 59 -6.28 -3.34 5.92
CA VAL A 59 -5.09 -4.16 5.69
C VAL A 59 -4.90 -4.38 4.20
N VAL A 60 -3.81 -3.85 3.63
CA VAL A 60 -3.41 -4.14 2.25
C VAL A 60 -2.70 -5.49 2.20
N GLU A 61 -3.24 -6.41 1.41
CA GLU A 61 -2.71 -7.75 1.19
C GLU A 61 -1.82 -7.80 -0.05
N THR A 62 -2.23 -7.16 -1.15
CA THR A 62 -1.44 -7.07 -2.38
C THR A 62 -1.64 -5.73 -3.07
N GLY A 63 -0.75 -5.41 -4.01
CA GLY A 63 -0.88 -4.27 -4.92
C GLY A 63 0.38 -4.12 -5.77
N THR A 64 0.39 -3.16 -6.69
CA THR A 64 1.57 -2.83 -7.49
C THR A 64 2.04 -1.43 -7.12
N LEU A 65 3.29 -1.32 -6.67
CA LEU A 65 3.94 -0.04 -6.44
C LEU A 65 4.66 0.38 -7.72
N ASP A 66 4.26 1.49 -8.32
CA ASP A 66 5.10 2.20 -9.29
C ASP A 66 6.23 2.93 -8.54
N ASP A 67 7.30 2.20 -8.20
CA ASP A 67 8.26 2.65 -7.20
C ASP A 67 8.98 3.94 -7.61
N PRO A 68 8.84 5.02 -6.83
CA PRO A 68 9.43 6.31 -7.17
C PRO A 68 10.96 6.29 -7.10
N TYR A 69 11.57 5.40 -6.30
CA TYR A 69 13.01 5.44 -6.03
C TYR A 69 13.83 4.72 -7.11
N SER A 70 13.38 3.54 -7.53
CA SER A 70 14.00 2.73 -8.58
C SER A 70 13.45 3.07 -9.97
N GLY A 71 12.20 3.54 -10.07
CA GLY A 71 11.48 3.72 -11.33
C GLY A 71 11.02 2.40 -11.96
N THR A 72 11.00 1.31 -11.20
CA THR A 72 10.57 -0.02 -11.63
C THR A 72 9.37 -0.48 -10.81
N PRO A 73 8.31 -1.06 -11.41
CA PRO A 73 7.18 -1.53 -10.64
C PRO A 73 7.55 -2.70 -9.71
N ILE A 74 6.97 -2.72 -8.51
CA ILE A 74 7.15 -3.76 -7.51
C ILE A 74 5.79 -4.37 -7.16
N ALA A 75 5.63 -5.67 -7.38
CA ALA A 75 4.46 -6.41 -6.91
C ALA A 75 4.56 -6.60 -5.39
N PHE A 76 3.75 -5.86 -4.65
CA PHE A 76 3.63 -5.99 -3.21
C PHE A 76 2.75 -7.19 -2.87
N THR A 77 3.24 -8.01 -1.95
CA THR A 77 2.44 -9.05 -1.27
C THR A 77 2.78 -9.01 0.20
N ARG A 78 1.76 -8.91 1.05
CA ARG A 78 1.91 -8.93 2.50
C ARG A 78 2.45 -10.30 2.93
N GLY A 79 3.52 -10.29 3.70
CA GLY A 79 4.15 -11.51 4.19
C GLY A 79 5.41 -11.20 5.00
N SER A 80 5.83 -12.14 5.84
CA SER A 80 7.01 -11.94 6.70
C SER A 80 8.30 -11.70 5.92
N SER A 81 8.45 -12.32 4.75
CA SER A 81 9.62 -12.18 3.87
C SER A 81 9.44 -11.15 2.74
N THR A 82 8.20 -10.76 2.42
CA THR A 82 7.88 -9.94 1.25
C THR A 82 7.49 -8.51 1.63
N SER A 83 6.90 -8.30 2.81
CA SER A 83 6.51 -6.95 3.26
C SER A 83 7.69 -5.98 3.35
N GLY A 84 8.92 -6.49 3.54
CA GLY A 84 10.13 -5.67 3.59
C GLY A 84 10.61 -5.14 2.22
N GLN A 85 10.05 -5.65 1.12
CA GLN A 85 10.37 -5.20 -0.25
C GLN A 85 9.77 -3.82 -0.55
N VAL A 86 8.62 -3.50 0.09
CA VAL A 86 8.02 -2.16 0.06
C VAL A 86 7.98 -1.60 1.47
N GLN A 87 8.76 -0.55 1.71
CA GLN A 87 8.82 0.14 2.99
C GLN A 87 8.12 1.49 2.90
N ILE A 88 7.68 2.01 4.03
CA ILE A 88 7.23 3.39 4.12
C ILE A 88 8.42 4.21 4.57
N ASP A 89 8.96 5.03 3.67
CA ASP A 89 10.05 5.94 3.95
C ASP A 89 9.53 7.24 4.57
N HIS A 90 10.32 7.78 5.51
CA HIS A 90 10.27 9.17 5.90
C HIS A 90 11.19 9.96 4.96
N VAL A 91 10.60 10.64 3.97
CA VAL A 91 11.32 11.38 2.90
C VAL A 91 12.33 12.37 3.49
N VAL A 92 11.99 13.02 4.61
CA VAL A 92 12.93 13.58 5.58
C VAL A 92 13.07 12.60 6.74
N ALA A 93 14.22 11.95 6.86
CA ALA A 93 14.46 10.92 7.86
C ALA A 93 14.30 11.46 9.30
N LEU A 94 13.75 10.64 10.20
CA LEU A 94 13.51 11.02 11.60
C LEU A 94 14.79 11.48 12.32
N SER A 95 15.91 10.81 12.09
CA SER A 95 17.20 11.21 12.67
C SER A 95 17.78 12.47 12.02
N ASP A 96 17.44 12.76 10.76
CA ASP A 96 17.85 14.00 10.10
C ASP A 96 17.09 15.19 10.70
N ALA A 97 15.77 15.04 10.84
CA ALA A 97 14.90 16.01 11.50
C ALA A 97 15.34 16.28 12.94
N TRP A 98 15.70 15.25 13.72
CA TRP A 98 16.25 15.42 15.07
C TRP A 98 17.45 16.37 15.11
N GLN A 99 18.39 16.20 14.20
CA GLN A 99 19.60 17.02 14.13
C GLN A 99 19.35 18.39 13.50
N LYS A 100 18.13 18.66 13.01
CA LYS A 100 17.78 19.85 12.22
C LYS A 100 16.53 20.59 12.72
N GLY A 101 16.13 20.36 13.97
CA GLY A 101 15.07 21.12 14.64
C GLY A 101 14.16 20.29 15.55
N ALA A 102 14.00 19.01 15.26
CA ALA A 102 13.00 18.21 15.98
C ALA A 102 13.33 17.99 17.46
N GLN A 103 14.58 18.19 17.90
CA GLN A 103 14.99 18.16 19.31
C GLN A 103 14.20 19.10 20.23
N SER A 104 13.72 20.24 19.70
CA SER A 104 12.97 21.22 20.48
C SER A 104 11.46 21.03 20.41
N TRP A 105 10.97 20.04 19.65
CA TRP A 105 9.55 19.81 19.49
C TRP A 105 8.94 19.17 20.73
N ASP A 106 7.64 19.42 20.92
CA ASP A 106 6.84 18.62 21.82
C ASP A 106 6.48 17.27 21.19
N VAL A 107 5.96 16.37 22.02
CA VAL A 107 5.59 15.00 21.61
C VAL A 107 4.51 15.01 20.53
N THR A 108 3.61 16.01 20.54
CA THR A 108 2.54 16.14 19.55
C THR A 108 3.14 16.39 18.17
N THR A 109 4.04 17.36 18.04
CA THR A 109 4.68 17.71 16.76
C THR A 109 5.57 16.57 16.25
N MET A 110 6.32 15.90 17.14
CA MET A 110 7.09 14.70 16.77
C MET A 110 6.19 13.60 16.20
N ARG A 111 5.05 13.34 16.85
CA ARG A 111 4.08 12.36 16.38
C ARG A 111 3.47 12.75 15.05
N GLU A 112 3.10 14.01 14.87
CA GLU A 112 2.58 14.49 13.59
C GLU A 112 3.61 14.29 12.48
N PHE A 113 4.85 14.72 12.67
CA PHE A 113 5.93 14.54 11.70
C PHE A 113 6.19 13.07 11.35
N GLY A 114 6.11 12.19 12.36
CA GLY A 114 6.31 10.76 12.22
C GLY A 114 5.23 10.05 11.41
N ASN A 115 4.03 10.65 11.31
CA ASN A 115 2.86 10.05 10.68
C ASN A 115 2.31 10.86 9.50
N ASP A 116 2.88 12.03 9.17
CA ASP A 116 2.37 12.91 8.12
C ASP A 116 2.58 12.31 6.71
N PRO A 117 1.50 12.08 5.93
CA PRO A 117 1.57 11.65 4.53
C PRO A 117 2.43 12.54 3.63
N LEU A 118 2.60 13.82 3.95
CA LEU A 118 3.53 14.70 3.25
C LEU A 118 4.98 14.20 3.36
N ASN A 119 5.34 13.62 4.51
CA ASN A 119 6.66 13.07 4.79
C ASN A 119 6.77 11.56 4.53
N LEU A 120 5.65 10.86 4.29
CA LEU A 120 5.64 9.40 4.09
C LEU A 120 5.47 9.02 2.61
N LEU A 121 6.18 7.98 2.18
CA LEU A 121 6.09 7.44 0.81
C LEU A 121 6.35 5.93 0.81
N ALA A 122 5.52 5.14 0.11
CA ALA A 122 5.86 3.77 -0.20
C ALA A 122 7.01 3.72 -1.21
N ALA A 123 8.06 2.95 -0.91
CA ALA A 123 9.25 2.87 -1.74
C ALA A 123 9.94 1.50 -1.64
N ASP A 124 10.82 1.22 -2.61
CA ASP A 124 11.72 0.07 -2.61
C ASP A 124 12.52 -0.03 -1.29
N GLY A 125 12.40 -1.18 -0.63
CA GLY A 125 12.99 -1.42 0.69
C GLY A 125 14.52 -1.34 0.71
N PRO A 126 15.25 -2.03 -0.19
CA PRO A 126 16.70 -1.90 -0.31
C PRO A 126 17.19 -0.47 -0.55
N LEU A 127 16.56 0.31 -1.44
CA LEU A 127 16.92 1.70 -1.69
C LEU A 127 16.61 2.60 -0.49
N ASN A 128 15.49 2.36 0.19
CA ASN A 128 15.19 3.05 1.45
C ASN A 128 16.23 2.73 2.55
N ALA A 129 16.66 1.47 2.66
CA ALA A 129 17.72 1.08 3.58
C ALA A 129 19.08 1.72 3.20
N GLN A 130 19.37 1.85 1.90
CA GLN A 130 20.56 2.55 1.40
C GLN A 130 20.52 4.05 1.74
N LYS A 131 19.35 4.70 1.63
CA LYS A 131 19.15 6.10 2.01
C LYS A 131 19.48 6.32 3.49
N GLY A 132 18.97 5.45 4.37
CA GLY A 132 19.16 5.57 5.81
C GLY A 132 18.72 6.95 6.34
N ASP A 133 19.60 7.61 7.10
CA ASP A 133 19.39 8.94 7.66
C ASP A 133 19.87 10.08 6.72
N GLY A 134 20.10 9.78 5.44
CA GLY A 134 20.63 10.71 4.45
C GLY A 134 19.65 11.84 4.08
N ASP A 135 20.21 13.03 3.91
CA ASP A 135 19.55 14.20 3.30
C ASP A 135 19.82 14.31 1.79
N ALA A 136 19.26 15.33 1.13
CA ALA A 136 19.42 15.54 -0.31
C ALA A 136 20.89 15.72 -0.79
N ALA A 137 21.82 16.06 0.11
CA ALA A 137 23.25 16.13 -0.22
C ALA A 137 23.94 14.77 -0.21
N THR A 138 23.45 13.85 0.61
CA THR A 138 24.09 12.54 0.84
C THR A 138 23.44 11.43 0.05
N TRP A 139 22.14 11.52 -0.24
CA TRP A 139 21.43 10.53 -1.04
C TRP A 139 20.32 11.17 -1.89
N LEU A 140 20.22 10.71 -3.14
CA LEU A 140 19.10 11.00 -4.05
C LEU A 140 18.66 9.69 -4.71
N PRO A 141 17.36 9.51 -4.99
CA PRO A 141 16.88 8.30 -5.61
C PRO A 141 17.60 8.03 -6.96
N PRO A 142 17.94 6.77 -7.27
CA PRO A 142 18.52 6.40 -8.56
C PRO A 142 17.65 6.82 -9.74
N ASN A 143 16.33 6.74 -9.61
CA ASN A 143 15.37 7.26 -10.58
C ASN A 143 15.48 8.79 -10.70
N LYS A 144 16.21 9.25 -11.72
CA LYS A 144 16.48 10.67 -11.93
C LYS A 144 15.22 11.49 -12.20
N VAL A 145 14.23 10.89 -12.87
CA VAL A 145 12.97 11.58 -13.21
C VAL A 145 12.20 11.98 -11.95
N PHE A 146 12.31 11.20 -10.88
CA PHE A 146 11.63 11.47 -9.61
C PHE A 146 12.35 12.50 -8.71
N ARG A 147 13.62 12.84 -8.97
CA ARG A 147 14.43 13.66 -8.04
C ARG A 147 13.85 15.04 -7.76
N CYS A 148 13.21 15.66 -8.74
CA CYS A 148 12.54 16.94 -8.56
C CYS A 148 11.39 16.85 -7.56
N GLY A 149 10.50 15.87 -7.73
CA GLY A 149 9.41 15.61 -6.78
C GLY A 149 9.92 15.24 -5.39
N TYR A 150 10.96 14.41 -5.31
CA TYR A 150 11.62 14.04 -4.04
C TYR A 150 12.14 15.26 -3.28
N VAL A 151 12.94 16.11 -3.94
CA VAL A 151 13.52 17.31 -3.32
C VAL A 151 12.44 18.33 -2.99
N ALA A 152 11.46 18.55 -3.88
CA ALA A 152 10.33 19.44 -3.60
C ALA A 152 9.54 18.98 -2.38
N ARG A 153 9.29 17.68 -2.23
CA ARG A 153 8.64 17.13 -1.03
C ARG A 153 9.48 17.35 0.23
N GLN A 154 10.80 17.15 0.19
CA GLN A 154 11.66 17.47 1.34
C GLN A 154 11.59 18.95 1.74
N VAL A 155 11.57 19.87 0.77
CA VAL A 155 11.44 21.31 1.03
C VAL A 155 10.08 21.62 1.66
N ALA A 156 9.00 21.01 1.15
CA ALA A 156 7.66 21.18 1.72
C ALA A 156 7.59 20.69 3.17
N VAL A 157 8.10 19.50 3.45
CA VAL A 157 8.17 18.94 4.81
C VAL A 157 8.98 19.85 5.73
N LYS A 158 10.18 20.27 5.31
CA LYS A 158 11.04 21.10 6.16
C LYS A 158 10.42 22.46 6.44
N ARG A 159 9.67 23.02 5.50
CA ARG A 159 8.93 24.26 5.68
C ARG A 159 7.74 24.10 6.62
N GLU A 160 6.98 23.02 6.50
CA GLU A 160 5.83 22.74 7.37
C GLU A 160 6.25 22.58 8.84
N TYR A 161 7.43 22.01 9.07
CA TYR A 161 7.92 21.66 10.40
C TYR A 161 9.06 22.56 10.92
N ASP A 162 9.34 23.69 10.25
CA ASP A 162 10.42 24.61 10.62
C ASP A 162 11.80 23.93 10.82
N LEU A 163 12.11 22.93 9.99
CA LEU A 163 13.40 22.26 9.98
C LEU A 163 14.42 23.04 9.14
N TRP A 164 15.63 23.22 9.67
CA TRP A 164 16.70 23.89 8.92
C TRP A 164 17.43 22.94 7.97
N LEU A 165 18.18 23.53 7.05
CA LEU A 165 19.08 22.84 6.13
C LEU A 165 20.53 22.94 6.60
N THR A 166 21.36 22.02 6.16
CA THR A 166 22.81 22.30 6.08
C THR A 166 23.14 23.04 4.79
N GLU A 167 24.29 23.69 4.76
CA GLU A 167 24.82 24.35 3.56
C GLU A 167 24.84 23.39 2.35
N ALA A 168 25.41 22.19 2.54
CA ALA A 168 25.52 21.18 1.50
C ALA A 168 24.15 20.68 1.02
N GLU A 169 23.20 20.50 1.94
CA GLU A 169 21.83 20.12 1.61
C GLU A 169 21.13 21.18 0.79
N ARG A 170 21.21 22.46 1.21
CA ARG A 170 20.64 23.57 0.46
C ARG A 170 21.20 23.64 -0.96
N ASP A 171 22.52 23.52 -1.12
CA ASP A 171 23.17 23.56 -2.43
C ASP A 171 22.73 22.39 -3.32
N ALA A 172 22.58 21.18 -2.74
CA ALA A 172 22.04 20.03 -3.45
C ALA A 172 20.59 20.23 -3.88
N MET A 173 19.74 20.78 -3.00
CA MET A 173 18.34 21.06 -3.30
C MET A 173 18.19 22.13 -4.39
N VAL A 174 18.95 23.22 -4.31
CA VAL A 174 18.97 24.29 -5.33
C VAL A 174 19.42 23.74 -6.67
N ARG A 175 20.46 22.92 -6.70
CA ARG A 175 20.94 22.29 -7.94
C ARG A 175 19.87 21.40 -8.58
N VAL A 176 19.26 20.50 -7.81
CA VAL A 176 18.22 19.60 -8.35
C VAL A 176 17.00 20.38 -8.84
N LEU A 177 16.50 21.34 -8.05
CA LEU A 177 15.32 22.11 -8.44
C LEU A 177 15.61 23.14 -9.55
N GLY A 178 16.87 23.52 -9.76
CA GLY A 178 17.31 24.33 -10.89
C GLY A 178 17.05 23.66 -12.24
N ASP A 179 17.11 22.33 -12.29
CA ASP A 179 16.82 21.53 -13.49
C ASP A 179 15.29 21.40 -13.77
N CYS A 180 14.44 21.82 -12.83
CA CYS A 180 12.98 21.71 -12.91
C CYS A 180 12.28 22.91 -12.27
N PRO A 181 12.38 24.11 -12.89
CA PRO A 181 11.87 25.36 -12.31
C PRO A 181 10.34 25.40 -12.16
N ALA A 182 9.60 24.56 -12.88
CA ALA A 182 8.15 24.42 -12.80
C ALA A 182 7.69 23.43 -11.72
N GLN A 183 8.61 22.76 -11.01
CA GLN A 183 8.25 21.82 -9.95
C GLN A 183 7.60 22.57 -8.79
N GLU A 184 6.34 22.24 -8.52
CA GLU A 184 5.60 22.76 -7.37
C GLU A 184 5.94 21.98 -6.10
N LEU A 185 5.79 22.66 -4.95
CA LEU A 185 5.87 21.99 -3.65
C LEU A 185 4.54 21.30 -3.37
N PRO A 186 4.53 20.01 -2.97
CA PRO A 186 3.31 19.38 -2.51
C PRO A 186 2.81 20.07 -1.23
N SER A 187 1.49 20.19 -1.09
CA SER A 187 0.85 20.62 0.16
C SER A 187 0.57 19.42 1.05
N ARG A 188 0.50 19.65 2.37
CA ARG A 188 -0.01 18.66 3.33
C ARG A 188 -1.45 18.30 2.99
N GLU A 189 -1.74 17.01 2.90
CA GLU A 189 -3.12 16.52 2.71
C GLU A 189 -3.87 16.68 4.04
N THR A 190 -5.01 17.36 4.01
CA THR A 190 -5.88 17.57 5.18
C THR A 190 -7.15 16.71 5.13
N ALA A 191 -7.38 16.03 4.00
CA ALA A 191 -8.46 15.07 3.83
C ALA A 191 -8.07 13.69 4.39
N PRO A 192 -9.02 12.88 4.86
CA PRO A 192 -8.72 11.52 5.29
C PRO A 192 -8.12 10.73 4.12
N LEU A 193 -7.05 9.99 4.39
CA LEU A 193 -6.31 9.20 3.39
C LEU A 193 -7.17 8.07 2.83
N MET A 194 -8.21 7.72 3.59
CA MET A 194 -9.39 7.07 3.09
C MET A 194 -10.52 8.11 2.95
N PRO A 195 -10.86 8.60 1.75
CA PRO A 195 -12.23 9.00 1.53
C PRO A 195 -13.09 7.79 1.90
N GLU A 196 -14.12 8.01 2.72
CA GLU A 196 -15.08 6.98 3.12
C GLU A 196 -15.32 6.09 1.92
N LEU A 197 -14.98 4.79 2.04
CA LEU A 197 -15.16 3.81 0.98
C LEU A 197 -16.51 4.14 0.38
N ALA A 198 -16.53 4.71 -0.83
CA ALA A 198 -17.78 4.98 -1.49
C ALA A 198 -18.49 3.65 -1.43
N ALA A 199 -19.60 3.59 -0.67
CA ALA A 199 -20.38 2.38 -0.51
C ALA A 199 -20.41 1.76 -1.89
N PRO A 200 -19.89 0.51 -2.03
CA PRO A 200 -19.34 0.01 -3.28
C PRO A 200 -20.19 0.56 -4.41
N SER A 201 -19.60 1.43 -5.24
CA SER A 201 -20.32 2.02 -6.38
C SER A 201 -21.12 0.86 -6.96
N PRO A 202 -22.47 0.93 -6.97
CA PRO A 202 -23.27 -0.22 -7.37
C PRO A 202 -22.69 -0.60 -8.71
N ALA A 203 -22.13 -1.82 -8.76
CA ALA A 203 -21.33 -2.27 -9.89
C ALA A 203 -22.02 -1.74 -11.14
N ALA A 204 -21.28 -1.00 -11.99
CA ALA A 204 -21.80 -0.62 -13.29
C ALA A 204 -22.51 -1.86 -13.82
N PRO A 205 -23.82 -1.77 -14.12
CA PRO A 205 -24.65 -2.95 -14.27
C PRO A 205 -23.91 -3.86 -15.22
N ALA A 206 -23.64 -5.09 -14.75
CA ALA A 206 -23.22 -6.15 -15.64
C ALA A 206 -24.13 -6.03 -16.87
N PRO A 207 -23.60 -6.13 -18.11
CA PRO A 207 -24.43 -6.09 -19.31
C PRO A 207 -25.65 -6.94 -19.02
N ALA A 208 -26.84 -6.33 -19.10
CA ALA A 208 -28.07 -6.91 -18.58
C ALA A 208 -28.19 -8.33 -19.10
N VAL A 209 -27.84 -9.28 -18.24
CA VAL A 209 -28.25 -10.66 -18.43
C VAL A 209 -29.69 -10.59 -18.03
N GLU A 210 -30.53 -10.48 -19.05
CA GLU A 210 -31.97 -10.61 -18.99
C GLU A 210 -32.28 -11.70 -17.96
N ALA A 211 -32.88 -11.27 -16.85
CA ALA A 211 -33.28 -12.20 -15.80
C ALA A 211 -34.17 -13.24 -16.47
N PRO A 212 -33.86 -14.54 -16.40
CA PRO A 212 -34.90 -15.51 -16.66
C PRO A 212 -36.01 -15.21 -15.65
N ALA A 213 -37.24 -15.18 -16.19
CA ALA A 213 -38.50 -15.14 -15.49
C ALA A 213 -38.47 -15.99 -14.20
N PRO A 214 -39.33 -15.69 -13.20
CA PRO A 214 -39.38 -16.44 -11.95
C PRO A 214 -39.31 -17.93 -12.26
N ALA A 215 -38.31 -18.62 -11.70
CA ALA A 215 -38.17 -20.04 -11.87
C ALA A 215 -39.43 -20.69 -11.29
N ALA A 216 -40.39 -20.93 -12.17
CA ALA A 216 -41.30 -22.04 -12.07
C ALA A 216 -40.44 -23.27 -11.78
N ASP A 217 -40.90 -24.07 -10.82
CA ASP A 217 -40.44 -25.41 -10.49
C ASP A 217 -39.41 -26.01 -11.46
N ALA A 218 -38.16 -26.10 -11.02
CA ALA A 218 -37.17 -26.98 -11.62
C ALA A 218 -36.46 -27.80 -10.53
N ALA A 219 -37.26 -28.58 -9.81
CA ALA A 219 -36.86 -29.95 -9.58
C ALA A 219 -36.62 -30.59 -10.97
N GLY A 220 -35.42 -31.12 -11.21
CA GLY A 220 -35.19 -32.05 -12.30
C GLY A 220 -34.48 -31.48 -13.53
N ALA A 221 -33.16 -31.45 -13.48
CA ALA A 221 -32.38 -31.96 -14.60
C ALA A 221 -31.29 -32.84 -13.98
N GLN A 222 -31.70 -34.07 -13.64
CA GLN A 222 -30.73 -35.10 -13.28
C GLN A 222 -29.91 -35.43 -14.52
N ASP A 223 -28.64 -35.78 -14.37
CA ASP A 223 -27.86 -36.32 -15.48
C ASP A 223 -28.56 -37.57 -16.04
N PRO A 224 -28.35 -37.89 -17.33
CA PRO A 224 -28.88 -39.14 -17.88
C PRO A 224 -28.48 -40.31 -16.98
N ARG A 225 -29.47 -41.09 -16.54
CA ARG A 225 -29.18 -42.25 -15.69
C ARG A 225 -28.55 -43.35 -16.54
N PHE A 226 -27.35 -43.78 -16.16
CA PHE A 226 -26.65 -44.88 -16.77
C PHE A 226 -26.76 -46.16 -15.92
N ASP A 227 -26.64 -47.32 -16.55
CA ASP A 227 -26.72 -48.62 -15.87
C ASP A 227 -25.51 -48.87 -14.95
N SER A 228 -24.39 -48.19 -15.21
CA SER A 228 -23.18 -48.31 -14.39
C SER A 228 -22.33 -47.03 -14.43
N CYS A 229 -21.50 -46.84 -13.39
CA CYS A 229 -20.50 -45.76 -13.36
C CYS A 229 -19.53 -45.79 -14.56
N LYS A 230 -19.31 -46.97 -15.14
CA LYS A 230 -18.46 -47.11 -16.32
C LYS A 230 -19.07 -46.42 -17.54
N ASP A 231 -20.39 -46.54 -17.71
CA ASP A 231 -21.11 -45.96 -18.84
C ASP A 231 -21.31 -44.46 -18.66
N ALA A 232 -21.57 -44.01 -17.43
CA ALA A 232 -21.60 -42.60 -17.07
C ALA A 232 -20.28 -41.90 -17.42
N LYS A 233 -19.14 -42.49 -17.00
CA LYS A 233 -17.81 -41.96 -17.31
C LYS A 233 -17.49 -41.98 -18.80
N ALA A 234 -17.87 -43.05 -19.51
CA ALA A 234 -17.67 -43.13 -20.97
C ALA A 234 -18.43 -42.03 -21.73
N ALA A 235 -19.53 -41.53 -21.16
CA ALA A 235 -20.31 -40.41 -21.67
C ALA A 235 -19.89 -39.04 -21.10
N GLY A 236 -18.87 -39.00 -20.23
CA GLY A 236 -18.31 -37.76 -19.66
C GLY A 236 -18.99 -37.26 -18.39
N TYR A 237 -19.74 -38.12 -17.69
CA TYR A 237 -20.45 -37.80 -16.46
C TYR A 237 -19.78 -38.38 -15.21
N GLY A 238 -19.94 -37.71 -14.06
CA GLY A 238 -19.23 -37.98 -12.80
C GLY A 238 -17.87 -37.25 -12.69
N PRO A 239 -17.19 -37.29 -11.53
CA PRO A 239 -17.60 -37.96 -10.28
C PRO A 239 -18.76 -37.24 -9.57
N TYR A 240 -19.58 -37.99 -8.83
CA TYR A 240 -20.73 -37.46 -8.07
C TYR A 240 -20.46 -37.51 -6.57
N VAL A 241 -20.83 -36.46 -5.84
CA VAL A 241 -20.51 -36.26 -4.42
C VAL A 241 -21.76 -36.30 -3.54
N SER A 242 -21.66 -37.01 -2.41
CA SER A 242 -22.73 -37.15 -1.44
C SER A 242 -23.23 -35.79 -0.92
N GLY A 243 -24.53 -35.54 -1.06
CA GLY A 243 -25.18 -34.30 -0.60
C GLY A 243 -25.00 -33.10 -1.53
N VAL A 244 -24.25 -33.25 -2.61
CA VAL A 244 -24.09 -32.23 -3.67
C VAL A 244 -24.88 -32.65 -4.91
N ASP A 245 -24.67 -33.90 -5.36
CA ASP A 245 -25.25 -34.42 -6.60
C ASP A 245 -26.40 -35.40 -6.29
N PRO A 246 -27.62 -35.19 -6.84
CA PRO A 246 -28.74 -36.12 -6.64
C PRO A 246 -28.47 -37.52 -7.26
N GLU A 247 -27.58 -37.61 -8.24
CA GLU A 247 -27.13 -38.84 -8.92
C GLU A 247 -26.29 -39.75 -8.02
N TYR A 248 -25.73 -39.20 -6.93
CA TYR A 248 -24.93 -39.97 -5.97
C TYR A 248 -25.70 -41.21 -5.48
N GLY A 249 -27.00 -41.08 -5.23
CA GLY A 249 -27.86 -42.17 -4.76
C GLY A 249 -28.11 -43.29 -5.77
N TRP A 250 -27.67 -43.16 -7.02
CA TRP A 250 -27.89 -44.17 -8.06
C TRP A 250 -26.80 -45.22 -8.15
N TYR A 251 -25.61 -44.92 -7.62
CA TYR A 251 -24.44 -45.77 -7.73
C TYR A 251 -23.96 -46.18 -6.34
N ARG A 252 -23.25 -47.32 -6.26
CA ARG A 252 -22.74 -47.84 -5.00
C ARG A 252 -21.36 -47.25 -4.74
N ASP A 253 -21.27 -46.47 -3.67
CA ASP A 253 -20.00 -46.10 -3.04
C ASP A 253 -19.36 -47.37 -2.43
N GLY A 254 -18.27 -47.81 -3.02
CA GLY A 254 -17.63 -49.09 -2.71
C GLY A 254 -16.64 -49.01 -1.54
N ASP A 255 -16.03 -47.85 -1.36
CA ASP A 255 -14.99 -47.54 -0.38
C ASP A 255 -15.43 -46.53 0.68
N SER A 256 -16.66 -46.01 0.56
CA SER A 256 -17.34 -45.18 1.56
C SER A 256 -16.65 -43.84 1.81
N ASP A 257 -16.04 -43.27 0.77
CA ASP A 257 -15.32 -42.01 0.85
C ASP A 257 -16.21 -40.77 0.57
N GLY A 258 -17.46 -41.00 0.14
CA GLY A 258 -18.43 -39.95 -0.15
C GLY A 258 -18.49 -39.53 -1.62
N THR A 259 -17.78 -40.22 -2.52
CA THR A 259 -17.77 -39.98 -3.96
C THR A 259 -18.14 -41.27 -4.72
N VAL A 260 -18.97 -41.16 -5.77
CA VAL A 260 -19.26 -42.30 -6.66
C VAL A 260 -18.89 -41.99 -8.10
N CYS A 261 -18.63 -43.07 -8.85
CA CYS A 261 -18.12 -43.00 -10.22
C CYS A 261 -16.79 -42.25 -10.33
N GLU A 262 -15.98 -42.32 -9.29
CA GLU A 262 -14.57 -41.94 -9.32
C GLU A 262 -13.73 -42.95 -10.13
N GLY A 263 -12.59 -42.48 -10.65
CA GLY A 263 -11.61 -43.30 -11.38
C GLY A 263 -11.42 -42.94 -12.84
#